data_AF-A0A931P7R5-F1
#
_entry.id   AF-A0A931P7R5-F1
#
_cell.length_a   1.000
_cell.length_b   1.000
_cell.length_c   1.000
_cell.angle_alpha   90.00
_cell.angle_beta   90.00
_cell.angle_gamma   90.00
#
_symmetry.space_group_name_H-M   'P 1'
#
loop_
_entity.id
_entity.type
_entity.pdbx_description
1 polymer ?
#
loop_
_entity_poly.entity_id
_entity_poly.type
_entity_poly.pdbx_seq_one_letter_code
_entity_poly.pdbx_strand_id
1 'polypeptide(L)'
;MNAYSAITAGTISFMAPVLAFAADVAHGEEHASSGGLPQFDPTWFPSQIFWLAITFAAMYAFFHFVILPDLFAIKSQRQNKIDGDLKRAEEMQEEAATLRDACENELQSARTQAEGLIQGQETTAKKKLEESLASFRAKAEKQITDTEARVKQNQTKVMADVEQIAADIANEAAQKIIGQPTDRQKAHSIVQQLRQNQEAA
;
A
#
# COMPACT_ATOMS: atom_id res chain seq x y z
N MET A 1 10.75 -55.65 8.04
CA MET A 1 11.44 -56.83 8.63
C MET A 1 11.19 -56.77 10.13
N ASN A 2 10.08 -57.37 10.57
CA ASN A 2 10.00 -58.72 11.16
C ASN A 2 10.44 -58.76 12.62
N ALA A 3 9.46 -58.82 13.52
CA ALA A 3 9.62 -59.35 14.86
C ALA A 3 8.38 -60.20 15.19
N TYR A 4 8.35 -61.41 14.64
CA TYR A 4 7.57 -62.54 15.14
C TYR A 4 8.54 -63.46 15.87
N SER A 5 8.38 -63.59 17.19
CA SER A 5 8.89 -64.69 18.01
C SER A 5 8.18 -64.56 19.36
N ALA A 6 7.26 -65.42 19.74
CA ALA A 6 7.48 -66.80 20.18
C ALA A 6 6.86 -66.90 21.59
N ILE A 7 5.61 -67.33 21.68
CA ILE A 7 5.11 -68.06 22.85
C ILE A 7 4.37 -69.29 22.32
N THR A 8 5.09 -70.39 22.40
CA THR A 8 4.65 -71.76 22.17
C THR A 8 4.67 -72.42 23.54
N ALA A 9 3.52 -72.73 24.13
CA ALA A 9 3.36 -73.76 25.17
C ALA A 9 1.88 -73.84 25.58
N GLY A 10 1.16 -74.84 25.09
CA GLY A 10 -0.24 -75.03 25.44
C GLY A 10 -0.98 -76.00 24.54
N THR A 11 -0.37 -77.15 24.24
CA THR A 11 -1.06 -78.31 23.68
C THR A 11 -2.13 -78.79 24.65
N ILE A 12 -3.40 -78.72 24.25
CA ILE A 12 -4.40 -79.70 24.70
C ILE A 12 -4.99 -80.31 23.43
N SER A 13 -4.34 -81.41 23.03
CA SER A 13 -4.97 -82.46 22.25
C SER A 13 -6.07 -83.06 23.13
N PHE A 14 -7.33 -82.94 22.73
CA PHE A 14 -8.35 -83.88 23.17
C PHE A 14 -9.16 -84.30 21.95
N MET A 15 -8.74 -85.44 21.42
CA MET A 15 -9.45 -86.22 20.43
C MET A 15 -10.63 -86.92 21.12
N ALA A 16 -11.86 -86.61 20.66
CA ALA A 16 -13.10 -87.40 20.77
C ALA A 16 -13.69 -87.63 22.20
N PRO A 17 -15.03 -87.64 22.40
CA PRO A 17 -16.02 -88.22 21.48
C PRO A 17 -17.12 -87.25 21.05
N VAL A 18 -17.50 -87.35 19.77
CA VAL A 18 -18.88 -87.10 19.35
C VAL A 18 -19.72 -88.11 20.14
N LEU A 19 -20.30 -87.65 21.25
CA LEU A 19 -21.28 -88.43 21.99
C LEU A 19 -22.49 -88.56 21.08
N ALA A 20 -22.67 -89.76 20.56
CA ALA A 20 -23.96 -90.25 20.13
C ALA A 20 -24.99 -89.96 21.24
N PHE A 21 -25.87 -89.01 21.00
CA PHE A 21 -27.21 -89.07 21.59
C PHE A 21 -28.13 -89.70 20.55
N ALA A 22 -27.93 -91.00 20.37
CA ALA A 22 -28.92 -91.91 19.83
C ALA A 22 -29.53 -92.63 21.04
N ALA A 23 -30.62 -92.07 21.58
CA ALA A 23 -31.55 -92.76 22.44
C ALA A 23 -32.90 -92.01 22.41
N ASP A 24 -33.74 -92.46 21.48
CA ASP A 24 -35.18 -92.61 21.65
C ASP A 24 -36.01 -91.37 22.03
N VAL A 25 -36.55 -90.70 21.01
CA VAL A 25 -38.00 -90.49 20.96
C VAL A 25 -38.46 -90.88 19.56
N ALA A 26 -38.90 -92.12 19.46
CA ALA A 26 -39.70 -92.58 18.35
C ALA A 26 -40.97 -91.71 18.23
N HIS A 27 -41.01 -90.87 17.20
CA HIS A 27 -42.26 -90.53 16.55
C HIS A 27 -42.17 -91.00 15.12
N GLY A 28 -42.55 -92.26 14.93
CA GLY A 28 -43.17 -92.63 13.67
C GLY A 28 -44.50 -91.88 13.59
N GLU A 29 -44.73 -91.20 12.48
CA GLU A 29 -45.89 -91.48 11.64
C GLU A 29 -45.50 -91.22 10.18
N GLU A 30 -45.92 -92.15 9.33
CA GLU A 30 -45.87 -92.07 7.89
C GLU A 30 -46.76 -90.92 7.40
N HIS A 31 -46.27 -90.13 6.44
CA HIS A 31 -47.17 -89.49 5.48
C HIS A 31 -46.70 -89.78 4.06
N ALA A 32 -47.58 -90.47 3.35
CA ALA A 32 -47.44 -90.96 2.00
C ALA A 32 -47.43 -89.85 0.95
N SER A 33 -46.71 -90.17 -0.13
CA SER A 33 -46.57 -89.55 -1.45
C SER A 33 -47.56 -88.46 -1.89
N SER A 34 -47.00 -87.35 -2.40
CA SER A 34 -47.43 -86.73 -3.68
C SER A 34 -46.44 -85.63 -4.14
N GLY A 35 -45.70 -85.91 -5.21
CA GLY A 35 -45.31 -84.96 -6.25
C GLY A 35 -44.44 -83.74 -5.89
N GLY A 36 -43.12 -83.88 -5.99
CA GLY A 36 -42.17 -82.75 -6.04
C GLY A 36 -40.79 -83.17 -5.54
N LEU A 37 -39.73 -82.46 -5.95
CA LEU A 37 -38.40 -82.67 -5.34
C LEU A 37 -38.57 -82.56 -3.81
N PRO A 38 -38.01 -83.48 -3.00
CA PRO A 38 -38.21 -83.50 -1.54
C PRO A 38 -37.71 -82.23 -0.81
N GLN A 39 -37.00 -81.35 -1.52
CA GLN A 39 -36.58 -80.01 -1.05
C GLN A 39 -37.67 -78.91 -1.21
N PHE A 40 -38.80 -79.20 -1.86
CA PHE A 40 -39.91 -78.27 -2.08
C PHE A 40 -41.20 -78.74 -1.41
N ASP A 41 -41.10 -79.27 -0.20
CA ASP A 41 -42.27 -79.60 0.60
C ASP A 41 -42.80 -78.32 1.31
N PRO A 42 -44.03 -77.86 1.00
CA PRO A 42 -44.56 -76.60 1.51
C PRO A 42 -44.92 -76.62 3.00
N THR A 43 -44.87 -77.77 3.66
CA THR A 43 -45.24 -77.91 5.09
C THR A 43 -44.31 -77.16 6.04
N TRP A 44 -43.01 -77.02 5.71
CA TRP A 44 -42.02 -76.35 6.54
C TRP A 44 -41.71 -74.90 6.11
N PHE A 45 -42.27 -74.44 4.99
CA PHE A 45 -42.11 -73.07 4.50
C PHE A 45 -42.61 -71.99 5.48
N PRO A 46 -43.75 -72.12 6.19
CA PRO A 46 -44.20 -71.09 7.12
C PRO A 46 -43.20 -70.80 8.25
N SER A 47 -42.57 -71.84 8.82
CA SER A 47 -41.55 -71.70 9.85
C SER A 47 -40.27 -71.05 9.31
N GLN A 48 -39.84 -71.46 8.11
CA GLN A 48 -38.68 -70.88 7.45
C GLN A 48 -38.89 -69.39 7.14
N ILE A 49 -40.08 -69.01 6.65
CA ILE A 49 -40.45 -67.62 6.37
C ILE A 49 -40.56 -66.81 7.67
N PHE A 50 -41.04 -67.39 8.76
CA PHE A 50 -41.09 -66.73 10.06
C PHE A 50 -39.69 -66.36 10.57
N TRP A 51 -38.74 -67.31 10.58
CA TRP A 51 -37.36 -67.04 10.99
C TRP A 51 -36.61 -66.14 9.99
N LEU A 52 -36.89 -66.26 8.69
CA LEU A 52 -36.38 -65.34 7.68
C LEU A 52 -36.86 -63.91 7.97
N ALA A 53 -38.15 -63.71 8.26
CA ALA A 53 -38.70 -62.40 8.56
C ALA A 53 -38.07 -61.81 9.84
N ILE A 54 -37.86 -62.61 10.88
CA ILE A 54 -37.21 -62.17 12.13
C ILE A 54 -35.75 -61.76 11.87
N THR A 55 -34.97 -62.62 11.22
CA THR A 55 -33.54 -62.36 10.96
C THR A 55 -33.35 -61.20 10.00
N PHE A 56 -34.20 -61.10 8.96
CA PHE A 56 -34.21 -59.98 8.03
C PHE A 56 -34.62 -58.68 8.71
N ALA A 57 -35.63 -58.68 9.58
CA ALA A 57 -36.04 -57.49 10.33
C ALA A 57 -34.95 -57.04 11.31
N ALA A 58 -34.27 -57.97 11.99
CA ALA A 58 -33.14 -57.67 12.86
C ALA A 58 -31.98 -57.04 12.08
N MET A 59 -31.64 -57.59 10.90
CA MET A 59 -30.61 -57.02 10.02
C MET A 59 -31.03 -55.66 9.46
N TYR A 60 -32.30 -55.50 9.05
CA TYR A 60 -32.84 -54.24 8.57
C TYR A 60 -32.74 -53.15 9.63
N ALA A 61 -33.12 -53.47 10.87
CA ALA A 61 -32.98 -52.54 12.00
C ALA A 61 -31.51 -52.14 12.21
N PHE A 62 -30.58 -53.09 12.15
CA PHE A 62 -29.14 -52.80 12.25
C PHE A 62 -28.66 -51.81 11.15
N PHE A 63 -29.01 -52.06 9.88
CA PHE A 63 -28.65 -51.14 8.78
C PHE A 63 -29.33 -49.78 8.92
N HIS A 64 -30.59 -49.76 9.37
CA HIS A 64 -31.35 -48.53 9.56
C HIS A 64 -30.73 -47.64 10.65
N PHE A 65 -30.34 -48.23 11.78
CA PHE A 65 -29.80 -47.48 12.91
C PHE A 65 -28.31 -47.16 12.80
N VAL A 66 -27.51 -47.99 12.12
CA VAL A 66 -26.04 -47.82 12.10
C VAL A 66 -25.57 -47.16 10.80
N ILE A 67 -26.06 -47.59 9.63
CA ILE A 67 -25.44 -47.23 8.34
C ILE A 67 -26.07 -45.97 7.72
N LEU A 68 -27.39 -45.80 7.81
CA LEU A 68 -28.07 -44.60 7.31
C LEU A 68 -27.58 -43.30 7.96
N PRO A 69 -27.45 -43.16 9.29
CA PRO A 69 -27.05 -41.88 9.88
C PRO A 69 -25.67 -41.41 9.42
N ASP A 70 -24.71 -42.32 9.27
CA ASP A 70 -23.36 -41.99 8.79
C ASP A 70 -23.36 -41.46 7.34
N LEU A 71 -24.19 -42.06 6.47
CA LEU A 71 -24.33 -41.60 5.08
C LEU A 71 -24.96 -40.21 4.99
N PHE A 72 -25.97 -39.92 5.82
CA PHE A 72 -26.58 -38.60 5.89
C PHE A 72 -25.62 -37.55 6.47
N ALA A 73 -24.81 -37.93 7.47
CA ALA A 73 -23.81 -37.05 8.08
C ALA A 73 -22.74 -36.61 7.07
N ILE A 74 -22.25 -37.51 6.22
CA ILE A 74 -21.26 -37.15 5.19
C ILE A 74 -21.87 -36.20 4.15
N LYS A 75 -23.12 -36.43 3.75
CA LYS A 75 -23.81 -35.56 2.78
C LYS A 75 -24.03 -34.16 3.34
N SER A 76 -24.50 -34.05 4.59
CA SER A 76 -24.70 -32.75 5.23
C SER A 76 -23.37 -32.03 5.48
N GLN A 77 -22.31 -32.74 5.89
CA GLN A 77 -20.99 -32.16 6.08
C GLN A 77 -20.43 -31.56 4.77
N ARG A 78 -20.58 -32.26 3.64
CA ARG A 78 -20.17 -31.75 2.33
C ARG A 78 -20.96 -30.51 1.93
N GLN A 79 -22.28 -30.54 2.08
CA GLN A 79 -23.14 -29.39 1.77
C GLN A 79 -22.76 -28.18 2.63
N ASN A 80 -22.65 -28.36 3.94
CA ASN A 80 -22.26 -27.31 4.88
C ASN A 80 -20.88 -26.74 4.58
N LYS A 81 -19.93 -27.58 4.14
CA LYS A 81 -18.60 -27.12 3.72
C LYS A 81 -18.67 -26.28 2.44
N ILE A 82 -19.45 -26.70 1.44
CA ILE A 82 -19.64 -25.95 0.20
C ILE A 82 -20.30 -24.60 0.50
N ASP A 83 -21.37 -24.59 1.28
CA ASP A 83 -22.08 -23.37 1.64
C ASP A 83 -21.17 -22.42 2.45
N GLY A 84 -20.35 -22.97 3.35
CA GLY A 84 -19.34 -22.21 4.10
C GLY A 84 -18.21 -21.67 3.24
N ASP A 85 -17.73 -22.44 2.27
CA ASP A 85 -16.70 -22.01 1.32
C ASP A 85 -17.24 -20.94 0.36
N LEU A 86 -18.49 -21.07 -0.09
CA LEU A 86 -19.18 -20.06 -0.91
C LEU A 86 -19.36 -18.74 -0.15
N LYS A 87 -19.86 -18.81 1.09
CA LYS A 87 -20.02 -17.62 1.92
C LYS A 87 -18.68 -16.92 2.18
N ARG A 88 -17.63 -17.69 2.47
CA ARG A 88 -16.28 -17.12 2.64
C ARG A 88 -15.76 -16.49 1.34
N ALA A 89 -16.05 -17.09 0.19
CA ALA A 89 -15.67 -16.51 -1.10
C ALA A 89 -16.42 -15.20 -1.38
N GLU A 90 -17.72 -15.12 -1.06
CA GLU A 90 -18.51 -13.90 -1.15
C GLU A 90 -17.97 -12.81 -0.21
N GLU A 91 -17.71 -13.14 1.06
CA GLU A 91 -17.10 -12.23 2.03
C GLU A 91 -15.73 -11.71 1.53
N MET A 92 -14.87 -12.59 1.03
CA MET A 92 -13.58 -12.20 0.44
C MET A 92 -13.74 -11.32 -0.80
N GLN A 93 -14.77 -11.56 -1.62
CA GLN A 93 -15.04 -10.75 -2.80
C GLN A 93 -15.54 -9.35 -2.41
N GLU A 94 -16.38 -9.25 -1.39
CA GLU A 94 -16.84 -7.97 -0.84
C GLU A 94 -15.70 -7.19 -0.18
N GLU A 95 -14.86 -7.85 0.62
CA GLU A 95 -13.64 -7.24 1.20
C GLU A 95 -12.68 -6.76 0.11
N ALA A 96 -12.48 -7.53 -0.95
CA ALA A 96 -11.64 -7.13 -2.08
C ALA A 96 -12.23 -5.93 -2.85
N ALA A 97 -13.56 -5.89 -3.04
CA ALA A 97 -14.24 -4.78 -3.68
C ALA A 97 -14.14 -3.49 -2.84
N THR A 98 -14.40 -3.57 -1.55
CA THR A 98 -14.29 -2.42 -0.64
C THR A 98 -12.86 -1.91 -0.54
N LEU A 99 -11.86 -2.80 -0.48
CA LEU A 99 -10.45 -2.41 -0.48
C LEU A 99 -10.03 -1.77 -1.81
N ARG A 100 -10.53 -2.29 -2.93
CA ARG A 100 -10.30 -1.70 -4.26
C ARG A 100 -10.86 -0.28 -4.34
N ASP A 101 -12.09 -0.08 -3.88
CA ASP A 101 -12.72 1.23 -3.90
C ASP A 101 -12.01 2.21 -2.97
N ALA A 102 -11.57 1.76 -1.78
CA ALA A 102 -10.75 2.56 -0.88
C ALA A 102 -9.40 2.96 -1.51
N CYS A 103 -8.73 2.03 -2.19
CA CYS A 103 -7.47 2.29 -2.88
C CYS A 103 -7.64 3.30 -4.03
N GLU A 104 -8.70 3.17 -4.84
CA GLU A 104 -8.98 4.11 -5.93
C GLU A 104 -9.28 5.51 -5.39
N ASN A 105 -10.08 5.61 -4.33
CA ASN A 105 -10.37 6.88 -3.66
C ASN A 105 -9.11 7.54 -3.10
N GLU A 106 -8.23 6.76 -2.46
CA GLU A 106 -6.97 7.27 -1.93
C GLU A 106 -6.03 7.74 -3.06
N LEU A 107 -5.97 6.99 -4.16
CA LEU A 107 -5.19 7.37 -5.35
C LEU A 107 -5.71 8.67 -5.97
N GLN A 108 -7.04 8.82 -6.08
CA GLN A 108 -7.66 10.04 -6.57
C GLN A 108 -7.38 11.22 -5.64
N SER A 109 -7.56 11.04 -4.33
CA SER A 109 -7.24 12.05 -3.31
C SER A 109 -5.77 12.49 -3.38
N ALA A 110 -4.84 11.54 -3.47
CA ALA A 110 -3.42 11.82 -3.60
C ALA A 110 -3.09 12.61 -4.88
N ARG A 111 -3.74 12.28 -6.01
CA ARG A 111 -3.59 13.04 -7.27
C ARG A 111 -4.08 14.47 -7.12
N THR A 112 -5.28 14.68 -6.57
CA THR A 112 -5.84 16.02 -6.34
C THR A 112 -4.98 16.83 -5.37
N GLN A 113 -4.47 16.21 -4.30
CA GLN A 113 -3.55 16.88 -3.38
C GLN A 113 -2.23 17.27 -4.05
N ALA A 114 -1.66 16.40 -4.88
CA ALA A 114 -0.44 16.69 -5.63
C ALA A 114 -0.65 17.84 -6.62
N GLU A 115 -1.75 17.83 -7.38
CA GLU A 115 -2.13 18.92 -8.29
C GLU A 115 -2.30 20.24 -7.53
N GLY A 116 -3.00 20.23 -6.39
CA GLY A 116 -3.16 21.41 -5.54
C GLY A 116 -1.84 21.93 -5.00
N LEU A 117 -0.92 21.04 -4.61
CA LEU A 117 0.40 21.42 -4.14
C LEU A 117 1.23 22.05 -5.27
N ILE A 118 1.21 21.46 -6.47
CA ILE A 118 1.92 22.00 -7.64
C ILE A 118 1.39 23.41 -7.96
N GLN A 119 0.08 23.59 -8.06
CA GLN A 119 -0.53 24.90 -8.33
C GLN A 119 -0.21 25.93 -7.24
N GLY A 120 -0.24 25.52 -5.98
CA GLY A 120 0.13 26.37 -4.84
C GLY A 120 1.60 26.78 -4.87
N GLN A 121 2.50 25.85 -5.21
CA GLN A 121 3.93 26.12 -5.36
C GLN A 121 4.21 27.02 -6.56
N GLU A 122 3.56 26.81 -7.71
CA GLU A 122 3.71 27.68 -8.87
C GLU A 122 3.26 29.11 -8.56
N THR A 123 2.14 29.28 -7.87
CA THR A 123 1.63 30.60 -7.48
C THR A 123 2.59 31.28 -6.50
N THR A 124 3.08 30.53 -5.50
CA THR A 124 4.05 31.04 -4.53
C THR A 124 5.38 31.39 -5.20
N ALA A 125 5.85 30.57 -6.13
CA ALA A 125 7.07 30.81 -6.89
C ALA A 125 6.96 32.05 -7.77
N LYS A 126 5.83 32.22 -8.49
CA LYS A 126 5.55 33.43 -9.27
C LYS A 126 5.56 34.68 -8.40
N LYS A 127 4.85 34.65 -7.26
CA LYS A 127 4.83 35.77 -6.32
C LYS A 127 6.23 36.11 -5.79
N LYS A 128 7.01 35.09 -5.40
CA LYS A 128 8.39 35.28 -4.92
C LYS A 128 9.31 35.83 -6.02
N LEU A 129 9.11 35.41 -7.27
CA LEU A 129 9.84 35.95 -8.42
C LEU A 129 9.51 37.43 -8.63
N GLU A 130 8.23 37.80 -8.60
CA GLU A 130 7.77 39.18 -8.73
C GLU A 130 8.33 40.08 -7.60
N GLU A 131 8.26 39.62 -6.35
CA GLU A 131 8.83 40.32 -5.19
C GLU A 131 10.36 40.48 -5.34
N SER A 132 11.06 39.43 -5.76
CA SER A 132 12.50 39.47 -6.00
C SER A 132 12.86 40.46 -7.10
N LEU A 133 12.15 40.43 -8.23
CA LEU A 133 12.34 41.36 -9.35
C LEU A 133 12.05 42.81 -8.93
N ALA A 134 10.97 43.05 -8.18
CA ALA A 134 10.66 44.37 -7.65
C ALA A 134 11.78 44.89 -6.73
N SER A 135 12.28 44.04 -5.82
CA SER A 135 13.39 44.40 -4.94
C SER A 135 14.68 44.66 -5.70
N PHE A 136 14.96 43.89 -6.76
CA PHE A 136 16.14 44.06 -7.60
C PHE A 136 16.06 45.36 -8.39
N ARG A 137 14.90 45.67 -8.99
CA ARG A 137 14.66 46.95 -9.67
C ARG A 137 14.84 48.13 -8.73
N ALA A 138 14.29 48.06 -7.50
CA ALA A 138 14.46 49.11 -6.50
C ALA A 138 15.94 49.31 -6.10
N LYS A 139 16.71 48.22 -5.95
CA LYS A 139 18.15 48.28 -5.67
C LYS A 139 18.94 48.86 -6.84
N ALA A 140 18.61 48.47 -8.07
CA ALA A 140 19.24 48.98 -9.28
C ALA A 140 19.00 50.49 -9.45
N GLU A 141 17.75 50.94 -9.28
CA GLU A 141 17.39 52.36 -9.32
C GLU A 141 18.16 53.17 -8.26
N LYS A 142 18.26 52.63 -7.03
CA LYS A 142 19.04 53.26 -5.96
C LYS A 142 20.54 53.33 -6.29
N GLN A 143 21.10 52.29 -6.92
CA GLN A 143 22.50 52.31 -7.35
C GLN A 143 22.75 53.31 -8.48
N ILE A 144 21.83 53.41 -9.44
CA ILE A 144 21.91 54.37 -10.54
C ILE A 144 21.90 55.80 -9.97
N THR A 145 20.90 56.12 -9.14
CA THR A 145 20.78 57.44 -8.52
C THR A 145 21.97 57.81 -7.63
N ASP A 146 22.50 56.87 -6.82
CA ASP A 146 23.72 57.09 -6.03
C ASP A 146 24.95 57.32 -6.93
N THR A 147 25.08 56.53 -7.99
CA THR A 147 26.20 56.67 -8.94
C THR A 147 26.12 58.01 -9.68
N GLU A 148 24.94 58.42 -10.13
CA GLU A 148 24.71 59.73 -10.76
C GLU A 148 25.05 60.88 -9.81
N ALA A 149 24.65 60.79 -8.54
CA ALA A 149 24.99 61.77 -7.51
C ALA A 149 26.52 61.85 -7.29
N ARG A 150 27.20 60.70 -7.21
CA ARG A 150 28.67 60.63 -7.09
C ARG A 150 29.37 61.17 -8.32
N VAL A 151 28.87 60.90 -9.54
CA VAL A 151 29.42 61.44 -10.78
C VAL A 151 29.28 62.95 -10.81
N LYS A 152 28.11 63.52 -10.47
CA LYS A 152 27.92 64.97 -10.37
C LYS A 152 28.86 65.59 -9.33
N GLN A 153 28.98 64.98 -8.15
CA GLN A 153 29.90 65.46 -7.11
C GLN A 153 31.36 65.45 -7.59
N ASN A 154 31.78 64.39 -8.27
CA ASN A 154 33.12 64.29 -8.85
C ASN A 154 33.33 65.33 -9.96
N GLN A 155 32.32 65.56 -10.81
CA GLN A 155 32.39 66.60 -11.83
C GLN A 155 32.60 67.99 -11.20
N THR A 156 31.83 68.33 -10.15
CA THR A 156 32.02 69.60 -9.42
C THR A 156 33.41 69.70 -8.80
N LYS A 157 33.93 68.62 -8.20
CA LYS A 157 35.29 68.59 -7.64
C LYS A 157 36.35 68.80 -8.71
N VAL A 158 36.26 68.08 -9.83
CA VAL A 158 37.21 68.20 -10.95
C VAL A 158 37.17 69.61 -11.54
N MET A 159 36.00 70.23 -11.69
CA MET A 159 35.91 71.63 -12.13
C MET A 159 36.60 72.59 -11.15
N ALA A 160 36.40 72.42 -9.84
CA ALA A 160 37.09 73.22 -8.82
C ALA A 160 38.62 73.00 -8.83
N ASP A 161 39.07 71.76 -9.00
CA ASP A 161 40.50 71.42 -9.11
C ASP A 161 41.13 72.05 -10.37
N VAL A 162 40.41 72.05 -11.51
CA VAL A 162 40.85 72.71 -12.75
C VAL A 162 40.95 74.23 -12.57
N GLU A 163 39.98 74.86 -11.90
CA GLU A 163 40.04 76.29 -11.57
C GLU A 163 41.26 76.62 -10.69
N GLN A 164 41.55 75.78 -9.70
CA GLN A 164 42.71 75.93 -8.82
C GLN A 164 44.04 75.77 -9.58
N ILE A 165 44.14 74.77 -10.47
CA ILE A 165 45.30 74.58 -11.34
C ILE A 165 45.46 75.77 -12.30
N ALA A 166 44.37 76.27 -12.88
CA ALA A 166 44.43 77.43 -13.78
C ALA A 166 44.91 78.70 -13.05
N ALA A 167 44.44 78.93 -11.82
CA ALA A 167 44.89 80.03 -10.98
C ALA A 167 46.38 79.91 -10.61
N ASP A 168 46.84 78.69 -10.33
CA ASP A 168 48.25 78.40 -10.06
C ASP A 168 49.14 78.64 -11.29
N ILE A 169 48.74 78.17 -12.48
CA ILE A 169 49.47 78.41 -13.73
C ILE A 169 49.48 79.89 -14.09
N ALA A 170 48.35 80.59 -13.94
CA ALA A 170 48.27 82.03 -14.20
C ALA A 170 49.18 82.83 -13.27
N ASN A 171 49.26 82.45 -11.99
CA ASN A 171 50.22 83.02 -11.04
C ASN A 171 51.67 82.78 -11.45
N GLU A 172 52.02 81.54 -11.82
CA GLU A 172 53.39 81.21 -12.23
C GLU A 172 53.80 82.00 -13.49
N ALA A 173 52.89 82.12 -14.47
CA ALA A 173 53.10 82.92 -15.67
C ALA A 173 53.26 84.42 -15.33
N ALA A 174 52.41 84.97 -14.45
CA ALA A 174 52.51 86.36 -14.01
C ALA A 174 53.83 86.65 -13.28
N GLN A 175 54.28 85.74 -12.41
CA GLN A 175 55.58 85.86 -11.74
C GLN A 175 56.75 85.85 -12.75
N LYS A 176 56.71 84.98 -13.76
CA LYS A 176 57.76 84.92 -14.80
C LYS A 176 57.80 86.15 -15.71
N ILE A 177 56.67 86.80 -15.97
CA ILE A 177 56.58 87.97 -16.85
C ILE A 177 56.86 89.29 -16.10
N ILE A 178 56.31 89.45 -14.89
CA ILE A 178 56.33 90.71 -14.14
C ILE A 178 57.49 90.76 -13.14
N GLY A 179 58.10 89.61 -12.80
CA GLY A 179 59.28 89.52 -11.95
C GLY A 179 59.05 89.84 -10.47
N GLN A 180 57.79 89.93 -10.01
CA GLN A 180 57.44 90.09 -8.60
C GLN A 180 56.59 88.92 -8.08
N PRO A 181 56.78 88.51 -6.81
CA PRO A 181 56.01 87.43 -6.21
C PRO A 181 54.56 87.88 -5.99
N THR A 182 53.66 87.44 -6.87
CA THR A 182 52.23 87.63 -6.67
C THR A 182 51.71 86.66 -5.62
N ASP A 183 50.91 87.18 -4.70
CA ASP A 183 50.29 86.45 -3.60
C ASP A 183 49.18 85.52 -4.11
N ARG A 184 49.35 84.22 -3.85
CA ARG A 184 48.49 83.13 -4.35
C ARG A 184 47.02 83.32 -3.98
N GLN A 185 46.74 83.95 -2.84
CA GLN A 185 45.37 84.24 -2.38
C GLN A 185 44.66 85.29 -3.24
N LYS A 186 45.38 86.31 -3.74
CA LYS A 186 44.77 87.39 -4.54
C LYS A 186 44.34 86.90 -5.92
N ALA A 187 45.16 86.08 -6.57
CA ALA A 187 44.80 85.52 -7.88
C ALA A 187 43.58 84.58 -7.81
N HIS A 188 43.49 83.76 -6.76
CA HIS A 188 42.30 82.93 -6.53
C HIS A 188 41.02 83.79 -6.41
N SER A 189 41.09 84.91 -5.69
CA SER A 189 39.94 85.82 -5.53
C SER A 189 39.52 86.51 -6.83
N ILE A 190 40.48 86.89 -7.69
CA ILE A 190 40.20 87.53 -8.99
C ILE A 190 39.54 86.54 -9.95
N VAL A 191 40.01 85.28 -9.99
CA VAL A 191 39.40 84.22 -10.82
C VAL A 191 37.98 83.92 -10.35
N GLN A 192 37.73 83.87 -9.04
CA GLN A 192 36.37 83.69 -8.50
C GLN A 192 35.42 84.86 -8.85
N GLN A 193 35.90 86.10 -8.80
CA GLN A 193 35.11 87.27 -9.19
C GLN A 193 34.76 87.27 -10.68
N LEU A 194 35.69 86.86 -11.56
CA LEU A 194 35.44 86.72 -13.00
C LEU A 194 34.37 85.66 -13.29
N ARG A 195 34.40 84.53 -12.56
CA ARG A 195 33.39 83.46 -12.67
C ARG A 195 32.00 83.95 -12.26
N GLN A 196 31.87 84.63 -11.12
CA GLN A 196 30.57 85.18 -10.67
C GLN A 196 29.98 86.20 -11.65
N ASN A 197 30.81 87.02 -12.30
CA ASN A 197 30.34 87.95 -13.32
C ASN A 197 29.89 87.27 -14.63
N GLN A 198 30.38 86.07 -14.94
CA GLN A 198 29.94 85.29 -16.11
C GLN A 198 28.63 84.52 -15.85
N GLU A 199 28.33 84.15 -14.61
CA GLU A 199 27.05 83.49 -14.25
C GLU A 199 25.88 84.48 -14.08
N ALA A 200 26.15 85.78 -13.97
CA ALA A 200 25.16 86.85 -13.77
C ALA A 200 24.72 87.56 -15.07
N ALA A 201 25.31 87.22 -16.22
CA ALA A 201 24.99 87.74 -17.55
C ALA A 201 24.32 86.65 -18.39
#